data_AF-A0AAP7TWR3-F1
#
_entry.id   AF-A0AAP7TWR3-F1
#
_cell.length_a   1.000
_cell.length_b   1.000
_cell.length_c   1.000
_cell.angle_alpha   90.00
_cell.angle_beta   90.00
_cell.angle_gamma   90.00
#
_symmetry.space_group_name_H-M   'P 1'
#
loop_
_entity.id
_entity.type
_entity.pdbx_description
1 polymer ?
#
loop_
_entity_poly.entity_id
_entity_poly.type
_entity_poly.pdbx_seq_one_letter_code
_entity_poly.pdbx_strand_id
1 'polypeptide(L)'
;MYGLSITKPDGSLWISPGFTPQCLINKGTIPATEKSFFKTSIPSGKSCFFFIRTEKKADVMYTHEQIDGYHALRLHVIVRGTNPGVTTVYAFANMVTPPSEYGIAMYNPDGEMIYHGEMMLLDAKLIPVDVGFENDLGYPCAIMPALVGYYSQYVAPYYQPIYTTSTCATGNKIYSCEHYSGAASWSNFSRYIDKVLVINASMYD
;
A
#
# COMPACT_ATOMS: atom_id res chain seq x y z
N MET A 1 -26.86 2.63 22.70
CA MET A 1 -26.00 2.05 23.76
C MET A 1 -25.04 1.10 23.07
N TYR A 2 -23.74 1.40 23.02
CA TYR A 2 -22.74 0.55 22.35
C TYR A 2 -22.29 -0.57 23.31
N GLY A 3 -22.25 -1.82 22.85
CA GLY A 3 -21.93 -2.98 23.71
C GLY A 3 -20.51 -2.97 24.30
N LEU A 4 -19.53 -2.38 23.59
CA LEU A 4 -18.16 -2.14 24.05
C LEU A 4 -17.47 -1.15 23.10
N SER A 5 -16.64 -0.23 23.58
CA SER A 5 -15.76 0.59 22.73
C SER A 5 -14.38 0.68 23.35
N ILE A 6 -13.33 0.54 22.55
CA ILE A 6 -11.95 0.70 23.02
C ILE A 6 -11.44 2.04 22.52
N THR A 7 -10.85 2.83 23.40
CA THR A 7 -10.21 4.11 23.08
C THR A 7 -8.70 3.99 23.18
N LYS A 8 -7.99 4.81 22.40
CA LYS A 8 -6.55 5.02 22.56
C LYS A 8 -6.26 5.81 23.85
N PRO A 9 -5.00 5.86 24.32
CA PRO A 9 -4.61 6.67 25.48
C PRO A 9 -4.95 8.16 25.34
N ASP A 10 -5.02 8.68 24.11
CA ASP A 10 -5.41 10.06 23.81
C ASP A 10 -6.94 10.31 23.83
N GLY A 11 -7.74 9.29 24.18
CA GLY A 11 -9.20 9.36 24.23
C GLY A 11 -9.91 9.18 22.88
N SER A 12 -9.18 9.10 21.77
CA SER A 12 -9.78 8.84 20.47
C SER A 12 -10.29 7.40 20.36
N LEU A 13 -11.40 7.22 19.62
CA LEU A 13 -12.01 5.92 19.42
C LEU A 13 -11.08 5.02 18.61
N TRP A 14 -10.75 3.85 19.15
CA TRP A 14 -9.91 2.85 18.49
C TRP A 14 -10.76 1.77 17.82
N ILE A 15 -11.71 1.17 18.54
CA ILE A 15 -12.65 0.17 18.02
C ILE A 15 -14.03 0.43 18.60
N SER A 16 -15.08 0.34 17.77
CA SER A 16 -16.46 0.42 18.22
C SER A 16 -17.42 -0.34 17.31
N PRO A 17 -18.60 -0.77 17.82
CA PRO A 17 -19.69 -1.35 17.05
C PRO A 17 -20.20 -0.52 15.87
N GLY A 18 -19.83 0.76 15.78
CA GLY A 18 -20.27 1.67 14.72
C GLY A 18 -19.44 1.59 13.44
N PHE A 19 -18.30 0.89 13.42
CA PHE A 19 -17.50 0.74 12.20
C PHE A 19 -16.64 -0.53 12.23
N THR A 20 -16.45 -1.14 11.07
CA THR A 20 -15.46 -2.21 10.86
C THR A 20 -14.09 -1.59 10.59
N PRO A 21 -13.06 -1.83 11.43
CA PRO A 21 -11.72 -1.31 11.19
C PRO A 21 -11.07 -1.97 9.96
N GLN A 22 -10.04 -1.34 9.42
CA GLN A 22 -9.21 -1.92 8.38
C GLN A 22 -8.34 -3.02 8.99
N CYS A 23 -8.49 -4.25 8.52
CA CYS A 23 -7.78 -5.42 9.04
C CYS A 23 -7.01 -6.12 7.92
N LEU A 24 -5.89 -6.76 8.22
CA LEU A 24 -5.15 -7.57 7.26
C LEU A 24 -6.01 -8.79 6.88
N ILE A 25 -6.36 -8.91 5.61
CA ILE A 25 -7.18 -10.02 5.08
C ILE A 25 -6.32 -11.01 4.33
N ASN A 26 -5.41 -10.52 3.49
CA ASN A 26 -4.51 -11.38 2.74
C ASN A 26 -3.08 -10.84 2.81
N LYS A 27 -2.14 -11.77 2.93
CA LYS A 27 -0.72 -11.55 2.72
C LYS A 27 -0.26 -12.55 1.67
N GLY A 28 0.57 -12.11 0.75
CA GLY A 28 1.13 -12.99 -0.27
C GLY A 28 2.21 -12.31 -1.06
N THR A 29 2.46 -12.82 -2.26
CA THR A 29 3.60 -12.40 -3.07
C THR A 29 3.25 -12.23 -4.54
N ILE A 30 3.93 -11.30 -5.19
CA ILE A 30 3.97 -11.16 -6.66
C ILE A 30 5.41 -11.46 -7.12
N PRO A 31 5.62 -12.43 -8.03
CA PRO A 31 6.96 -12.68 -8.58
C PRO A 31 7.42 -11.51 -9.48
N ALA A 32 8.73 -11.42 -9.75
CA ALA A 32 9.35 -10.41 -10.62
C ALA A 32 9.05 -10.60 -12.12
N THR A 33 7.79 -10.79 -12.48
CA THR A 33 7.32 -11.01 -13.84
C THR A 33 6.20 -10.02 -14.12
N GLU A 34 6.38 -9.15 -15.10
CA GLU A 34 5.35 -8.19 -15.51
C GLU A 34 4.01 -8.88 -15.76
N LYS A 35 2.93 -8.17 -15.43
CA LYS A 35 1.55 -8.63 -15.46
C LYS A 35 1.20 -9.73 -14.45
N SER A 36 2.14 -10.25 -13.68
CA SER A 36 1.81 -11.08 -12.51
C SER A 36 1.00 -10.27 -11.51
N PHE A 37 0.07 -10.93 -10.83
CA PHE A 37 -0.86 -10.28 -9.92
C PHE A 37 -1.07 -11.10 -8.66
N PHE A 38 -1.45 -10.39 -7.60
CA PHE A 38 -1.93 -10.94 -6.35
C PHE A 38 -3.42 -10.62 -6.25
N LYS A 39 -4.27 -11.66 -6.31
CA LYS A 39 -5.73 -11.54 -6.11
C LYS A 39 -6.07 -11.80 -4.65
N THR A 40 -6.90 -10.94 -4.08
CA THR A 40 -7.37 -11.02 -2.69
C THR A 40 -8.65 -11.84 -2.59
N SER A 41 -9.08 -12.14 -1.36
CA SER A 41 -10.44 -12.56 -1.05
C SER A 41 -11.36 -11.37 -0.70
N ILE A 42 -10.90 -10.13 -0.88
CA ILE A 42 -11.66 -8.91 -0.57
C ILE A 42 -12.56 -8.58 -1.77
N PRO A 43 -13.90 -8.59 -1.61
CA PRO A 43 -14.83 -8.25 -2.68
C PRO A 43 -14.66 -6.80 -3.15
N SER A 44 -14.92 -6.53 -4.43
CA SER A 44 -14.78 -5.20 -5.04
C SER A 44 -15.68 -4.11 -4.44
N GLY A 45 -16.75 -4.51 -3.73
CA GLY A 45 -17.63 -3.61 -2.99
C GLY A 45 -17.13 -3.21 -1.61
N LYS A 46 -15.97 -3.73 -1.15
CA LYS A 46 -15.33 -3.37 0.12
C LYS A 46 -14.15 -2.44 -0.13
N SER A 47 -13.73 -1.67 0.87
CA SER A 47 -12.51 -0.87 0.74
C SER A 47 -11.30 -1.79 0.82
N CYS A 48 -10.28 -1.55 -0.01
CA CYS A 48 -9.04 -2.33 0.00
C CYS A 48 -7.82 -1.41 -0.05
N PHE A 49 -6.88 -1.58 0.88
CA PHE A 49 -5.58 -0.92 0.90
C PHE A 49 -4.49 -1.96 0.69
N PHE A 50 -3.66 -1.75 -0.34
CA PHE A 50 -2.48 -2.56 -0.57
C PHE A 50 -1.23 -1.88 -0.04
N PHE A 51 -0.35 -2.64 0.58
CA PHE A 51 1.02 -2.24 0.90
C PHE A 51 1.98 -3.24 0.29
N ILE A 52 3.11 -2.75 -0.23
CA ILE A 52 4.11 -3.56 -0.92
C ILE A 52 5.49 -3.39 -0.30
N ARG A 53 6.28 -4.46 -0.37
CA ARG A 53 7.73 -4.44 -0.09
C ARG A 53 8.42 -5.37 -1.08
N THR A 54 9.43 -4.88 -1.78
CA THR A 54 10.26 -5.67 -2.69
C THR A 54 11.50 -6.20 -1.97
N GLU A 55 11.98 -7.37 -2.37
CA GLU A 55 13.24 -7.95 -1.87
C GLU A 55 14.44 -7.07 -2.22
N LYS A 56 14.42 -6.42 -3.39
CA LYS A 56 15.50 -5.57 -3.89
C LYS A 56 14.95 -4.23 -4.36
N LYS A 57 15.80 -3.20 -4.29
CA LYS A 57 15.51 -1.91 -4.91
C LYS A 57 15.38 -2.09 -6.43
N ALA A 58 14.25 -1.67 -6.97
CA ALA A 58 13.95 -1.67 -8.39
C ALA A 58 12.88 -0.62 -8.73
N ASP A 59 12.86 -0.18 -9.98
CA ASP A 59 11.84 0.73 -10.49
C ASP A 59 10.67 -0.10 -11.02
N VAL A 60 9.58 -0.09 -10.26
CA VAL A 60 8.38 -0.89 -10.53
C VAL A 60 7.13 -0.04 -10.38
N MET A 61 6.08 -0.39 -11.11
CA MET A 61 4.76 0.22 -10.99
C MET A 61 3.72 -0.86 -10.80
N TYR A 62 2.75 -0.59 -9.93
CA TYR A 62 1.64 -1.49 -9.67
C TYR A 62 0.32 -0.84 -10.09
N THR A 63 -0.62 -1.65 -10.51
CA THR A 63 -1.99 -1.22 -10.81
C THR A 63 -2.94 -1.96 -9.88
N HIS A 64 -3.80 -1.20 -9.21
CA HIS A 64 -4.96 -1.74 -8.49
C HIS A 64 -6.07 -1.99 -9.51
N GLU A 65 -6.55 -3.22 -9.58
CA GLU A 65 -7.62 -3.63 -10.49
C GLU A 65 -8.61 -4.58 -9.80
N GLN A 66 -9.62 -5.01 -10.55
CA GLN A 66 -10.59 -6.01 -10.09
C GLN A 66 -10.53 -7.23 -11.02
N ILE A 67 -10.46 -8.43 -10.43
CA ILE A 67 -10.46 -9.71 -11.15
C ILE A 67 -11.53 -10.59 -10.50
N ASP A 68 -12.48 -11.07 -11.31
CA ASP A 68 -13.58 -11.94 -10.87
C ASP A 68 -14.38 -11.40 -9.66
N GLY A 69 -14.53 -10.08 -9.56
CA GLY A 69 -15.26 -9.43 -8.46
C GLY A 69 -14.44 -9.21 -7.17
N TYR A 70 -13.12 -9.46 -7.20
CA TYR A 70 -12.22 -9.25 -6.06
C TYR A 70 -11.13 -8.24 -6.39
N HIS A 71 -10.60 -7.55 -5.36
CA HIS A 71 -9.45 -6.67 -5.56
C HIS A 71 -8.19 -7.46 -5.90
N ALA A 72 -7.42 -6.93 -6.84
CA ALA A 72 -6.11 -7.47 -7.18
C ALA A 72 -5.09 -6.33 -7.34
N LEU A 73 -3.83 -6.66 -7.05
CA LEU A 73 -2.69 -5.80 -7.34
C LEU A 73 -1.83 -6.47 -8.40
N ARG A 74 -1.63 -5.79 -9.53
CA ARG A 74 -0.82 -6.26 -10.65
C ARG A 74 0.50 -5.52 -10.70
N LEU A 75 1.60 -6.24 -10.88
CA LEU A 75 2.88 -5.65 -11.26
C LEU A 75 2.79 -5.21 -12.73
N HIS A 76 2.64 -3.91 -12.95
CA HIS A 76 2.32 -3.34 -14.26
C HIS A 76 3.55 -3.18 -15.15
N VAL A 77 4.63 -2.67 -14.57
CA VAL A 77 5.91 -2.33 -15.22
C VAL A 77 7.07 -2.73 -14.31
N ILE A 78 8.13 -3.27 -14.91
CA ILE A 78 9.48 -3.37 -14.35
C ILE A 78 10.43 -2.64 -15.29
N VAL A 79 11.11 -1.59 -14.83
CA VAL A 79 12.06 -0.88 -15.69
C VAL A 79 13.21 -1.80 -16.08
N ARG A 80 13.53 -1.81 -17.37
CA ARG A 80 14.57 -2.66 -17.95
C ARG A 80 15.91 -2.50 -17.21
N GLY A 81 16.51 -3.61 -16.82
CA GLY A 81 17.79 -3.63 -16.09
C GLY A 81 17.63 -3.58 -14.56
N THR A 82 16.41 -3.44 -14.05
CA THR A 82 16.11 -3.60 -12.62
C THR A 82 15.39 -4.92 -12.36
N ASN A 83 15.44 -5.42 -11.12
CA ASN A 83 14.70 -6.61 -10.72
C ASN A 83 14.30 -6.50 -9.24
N PRO A 84 12.99 -6.42 -8.91
CA PRO A 84 12.53 -6.27 -7.52
C PRO A 84 12.75 -7.53 -6.66
N GLY A 85 13.10 -8.67 -7.27
CA GLY A 85 12.91 -9.98 -6.64
C GLY A 85 11.43 -10.23 -6.38
N VAL A 86 11.11 -10.97 -5.33
CA VAL A 86 9.71 -11.16 -4.93
C VAL A 86 9.17 -9.88 -4.28
N THR A 87 7.95 -9.49 -4.63
CA THR A 87 7.22 -8.44 -3.92
C THR A 87 6.30 -9.09 -2.89
N THR A 88 6.47 -8.79 -1.60
CA THR A 88 5.47 -9.09 -0.57
C THR A 88 4.33 -8.07 -0.65
N VAL A 89 3.10 -8.55 -0.60
CA VAL A 89 1.87 -7.73 -0.63
C VAL A 89 1.06 -7.99 0.62
N TYR A 90 0.60 -6.91 1.26
CA TYR A 90 -0.32 -6.91 2.38
C TYR A 90 -1.61 -6.21 1.95
N ALA A 91 -2.75 -6.88 2.07
CA ALA A 91 -4.05 -6.35 1.69
C ALA A 91 -4.95 -6.20 2.92
N PHE A 92 -5.36 -4.97 3.19
CA PHE A 92 -6.23 -4.61 4.30
C PHE A 92 -7.61 -4.22 3.79
N ALA A 93 -8.65 -4.60 4.53
CA ALA A 93 -10.01 -4.20 4.22
C ALA A 93 -10.88 -4.03 5.47
N ASN A 94 -12.01 -3.33 5.29
CA ASN A 94 -13.06 -3.17 6.29
C ASN A 94 -13.96 -4.42 6.34
N MET A 95 -13.34 -5.58 6.59
CA MET A 95 -14.02 -6.86 6.79
C MET A 95 -13.28 -7.70 7.82
N VAL A 96 -13.95 -8.75 8.28
CA VAL A 96 -13.40 -9.73 9.21
C VAL A 96 -13.31 -11.09 8.53
N THR A 97 -12.30 -11.88 8.90
CA THR A 97 -12.26 -13.29 8.58
C THR A 97 -13.12 -14.08 9.57
N PRO A 98 -13.47 -15.34 9.27
CA PRO A 98 -14.06 -16.21 10.29
C PRO A 98 -13.13 -16.33 11.51
N PRO A 99 -13.64 -16.16 12.75
CA PRO A 99 -12.82 -16.34 13.94
C PRO A 99 -12.54 -17.81 14.20
N SER A 100 -11.52 -18.10 15.01
CA SER A 100 -11.36 -19.41 15.63
C SER A 100 -12.46 -19.73 16.65
N GLU A 101 -12.47 -20.96 17.17
CA GLU A 101 -13.47 -21.43 18.14
C GLU A 101 -13.46 -20.64 19.47
N TYR A 102 -12.34 -20.01 19.83
CA TYR A 102 -12.17 -19.32 21.11
C TYR A 102 -11.69 -17.90 20.90
N GLY A 103 -12.37 -16.93 21.50
CA GLY A 103 -11.90 -15.55 21.46
C GLY A 103 -12.95 -14.52 21.85
N ILE A 104 -12.60 -13.26 21.60
CA ILE A 104 -13.50 -12.12 21.76
C ILE A 104 -13.89 -11.63 20.37
N ALA A 105 -15.19 -11.46 20.15
CA ALA A 105 -15.74 -10.87 18.93
C ALA A 105 -16.62 -9.67 19.29
N MET A 106 -16.62 -8.68 18.42
CA MET A 106 -17.49 -7.50 18.48
C MET A 106 -18.47 -7.53 17.32
N TYR A 107 -19.71 -7.18 17.63
CA TYR A 107 -20.82 -7.18 16.68
C TYR A 107 -21.45 -5.79 16.62
N ASN A 108 -21.91 -5.40 15.44
CA ASN A 108 -22.72 -4.20 15.26
C ASN A 108 -24.18 -4.44 15.71
N PRO A 109 -25.05 -3.40 15.74
CA PRO A 109 -26.45 -3.55 16.12
C PRO A 109 -27.26 -4.54 15.27
N ASP A 110 -26.84 -4.78 14.03
CA ASP A 110 -27.48 -5.71 13.09
C ASP A 110 -27.02 -7.16 13.30
N GLY A 111 -26.13 -7.41 14.26
CA GLY A 111 -25.59 -8.74 14.56
C GLY A 111 -24.45 -9.18 13.64
N GLU A 112 -23.92 -8.28 12.81
CA GLU A 112 -22.76 -8.57 11.96
C GLU A 112 -21.47 -8.43 12.78
N MET A 113 -20.55 -9.39 12.64
CA MET A 113 -19.25 -9.31 13.26
C MET A 113 -18.40 -8.22 12.59
N ILE A 114 -17.88 -7.30 13.39
CA ILE A 114 -17.06 -6.19 12.92
C ILE A 114 -15.59 -6.32 13.34
N TYR A 115 -15.28 -7.14 14.32
CA TYR A 115 -13.91 -7.40 14.77
C TYR A 115 -13.86 -8.69 15.59
N HIS A 116 -12.75 -9.40 15.56
CA HIS A 116 -12.40 -10.40 16.56
C HIS A 116 -10.92 -10.29 16.93
N GLY A 117 -10.55 -10.81 18.10
CA GLY A 117 -9.22 -10.59 18.70
C GLY A 117 -8.03 -11.10 17.90
N GLU A 118 -8.25 -11.90 16.86
CA GLU A 118 -7.19 -12.42 15.98
C GLU A 118 -6.97 -11.54 14.74
N MET A 119 -7.84 -10.56 14.50
CA MET A 119 -7.68 -9.63 13.40
C MET A 119 -6.50 -8.68 13.67
N MET A 120 -5.56 -8.64 12.71
CA MET A 120 -4.47 -7.65 12.72
C MET A 120 -4.95 -6.35 12.09
N LEU A 121 -5.02 -5.29 12.90
CA LEU A 121 -5.46 -3.97 12.44
C LEU A 121 -4.40 -3.27 11.58
N LEU A 122 -4.86 -2.43 10.64
CA LEU A 122 -4.00 -1.52 9.91
C LEU A 122 -3.46 -0.42 10.84
N ASP A 123 -2.14 -0.39 11.00
CA ASP A 123 -1.40 0.68 11.69
C ASP A 123 -0.47 1.35 10.67
N ALA A 124 -1.05 2.24 9.87
CA ALA A 124 -0.34 3.00 8.86
C ALA A 124 0.06 4.39 9.37
N LYS A 125 1.28 4.79 9.02
CA LYS A 125 1.80 6.13 9.24
C LYS A 125 1.79 6.91 7.94
N LEU A 126 1.48 8.20 8.05
CA LEU A 126 1.52 9.12 6.93
C LEU A 126 2.88 9.83 6.94
N ILE A 127 3.68 9.61 5.89
CA ILE A 127 5.06 10.12 5.79
C ILE A 127 5.14 11.17 4.67
N PRO A 128 5.60 12.40 4.95
CA PRO A 128 5.85 13.41 3.92
C PRO A 128 6.94 12.97 2.95
N VAL A 129 6.74 13.21 1.65
CA VAL A 129 7.69 12.90 0.59
C VAL A 129 7.71 13.99 -0.47
N ASP A 130 8.82 14.09 -1.19
CA ASP A 130 8.91 14.86 -2.44
C ASP A 130 8.71 13.94 -3.65
N VAL A 131 8.69 14.51 -4.87
CA VAL A 131 8.52 13.75 -6.13
C VAL A 131 9.61 12.71 -6.32
N GLY A 132 10.86 13.05 -5.98
CA GLY A 132 11.97 12.12 -5.82
C GLY A 132 12.32 11.97 -4.35
N PHE A 133 12.36 10.75 -3.82
CA PHE A 133 12.65 10.53 -2.40
C PHE A 133 13.31 9.17 -2.15
N GLU A 134 14.07 9.10 -1.06
CA GLU A 134 14.50 7.86 -0.42
C GLU A 134 14.64 8.13 1.07
N ASN A 135 13.81 7.47 1.88
CA ASN A 135 13.79 7.65 3.33
C ASN A 135 14.01 6.29 3.99
N ASP A 136 14.99 6.21 4.89
CA ASP A 136 15.16 5.08 5.81
C ASP A 136 14.30 5.31 7.05
N LEU A 137 13.43 4.37 7.38
CA LEU A 137 12.50 4.45 8.49
C LEU A 137 13.03 3.76 9.76
N GLY A 138 14.17 3.05 9.67
CA GLY A 138 14.77 2.33 10.78
C GLY A 138 14.05 1.02 11.16
N TYR A 139 13.01 0.63 10.43
CA TYR A 139 12.27 -0.62 10.60
C TYR A 139 11.82 -1.19 9.25
N PRO A 140 11.63 -2.51 9.13
CA PRO A 140 11.15 -3.11 7.89
C PRO A 140 9.81 -2.50 7.49
N CYS A 141 9.71 -1.94 6.29
CA CYS A 141 8.54 -1.17 5.89
C CYS A 141 7.90 -1.70 4.61
N ALA A 142 6.59 -1.51 4.51
CA ALA A 142 5.84 -1.65 3.26
C ALA A 142 5.06 -0.37 2.99
N ILE A 143 5.03 0.07 1.73
CA ILE A 143 4.42 1.33 1.30
C ILE A 143 3.18 1.08 0.47
N MET A 144 2.17 1.95 0.56
CA MET A 144 1.03 1.90 -0.34
C MET A 144 1.47 2.34 -1.76
N PRO A 145 1.30 1.50 -2.80
CA PRO A 145 1.62 1.89 -4.17
C PRO A 145 0.82 3.13 -4.60
N ALA A 146 1.52 4.19 -5.01
CA ALA A 146 0.91 5.41 -5.51
C ALA A 146 1.79 6.05 -6.59
N LEU A 147 1.16 6.83 -7.46
CA LEU A 147 1.84 7.77 -8.36
C LEU A 147 2.06 9.07 -7.60
N VAL A 148 3.31 9.51 -7.47
CA VAL A 148 3.70 10.68 -6.67
C VAL A 148 3.68 11.95 -7.51
N GLY A 149 4.22 11.90 -8.72
CA GLY A 149 4.33 13.06 -9.59
C GLY A 149 5.09 12.79 -10.87
N TYR A 150 5.61 13.85 -11.45
CA TYR A 150 6.58 13.79 -12.53
C TYR A 150 7.53 14.98 -12.49
N TYR A 151 8.71 14.81 -13.06
CA TYR A 151 9.66 15.88 -13.27
C TYR A 151 10.45 15.68 -14.56
N SER A 152 11.03 16.75 -15.09
CA SER A 152 11.99 16.66 -16.20
C SER A 152 13.41 16.93 -15.74
N GLN A 153 14.38 16.22 -16.30
CA GLN A 153 15.79 16.49 -16.10
C GLN A 153 16.38 17.20 -17.31
N TYR A 154 17.05 18.35 -17.12
CA TYR A 154 17.76 19.01 -18.22
C TYR A 154 18.98 18.20 -18.64
N VAL A 155 19.06 17.87 -19.93
CA VAL A 155 20.20 17.15 -20.51
C VAL A 155 20.87 17.99 -21.60
N ALA A 156 20.09 18.58 -22.51
CA ALA A 156 20.60 19.42 -23.60
C ALA A 156 19.53 20.44 -24.07
N PRO A 157 19.90 21.44 -24.89
CA PRO A 157 18.93 22.32 -25.53
C PRO A 157 17.87 21.50 -26.29
N TYR A 158 16.60 21.85 -26.08
CA TYR A 158 15.44 21.14 -26.65
C TYR A 158 15.28 19.67 -26.26
N TYR A 159 16.04 19.19 -25.28
CA TYR A 159 15.95 17.81 -24.80
C TYR A 159 16.02 17.71 -23.26
N GLN A 160 14.85 17.50 -22.67
CA GLN A 160 14.65 17.26 -21.24
C GLN A 160 13.77 16.00 -21.08
N PRO A 161 14.35 14.82 -20.80
CA PRO A 161 13.57 13.62 -20.47
C PRO A 161 12.65 13.87 -19.27
N ILE A 162 11.45 13.31 -19.33
CA ILE A 162 10.41 13.38 -18.30
C ILE A 162 10.31 12.00 -17.64
N TYR A 163 10.30 12.00 -16.31
CA TYR A 163 10.13 10.83 -15.49
C TYR A 163 8.86 10.96 -14.65
N THR A 164 8.01 9.95 -14.70
CA THR A 164 6.93 9.79 -13.72
C THR A 164 7.46 9.02 -12.51
N THR A 165 7.01 9.39 -11.32
CA THR A 165 7.48 8.80 -10.08
C THR A 165 6.38 8.04 -9.37
N SER A 166 6.66 6.82 -8.94
CA SER A 166 5.78 6.00 -8.12
C SER A 166 6.47 5.58 -6.82
N THR A 167 5.74 5.00 -5.88
CA THR A 167 6.30 4.59 -4.59
C THR A 167 6.72 3.12 -4.57
N CYS A 168 7.82 2.80 -3.90
CA CYS A 168 8.18 1.43 -3.55
C CYS A 168 8.93 1.38 -2.20
N ALA A 169 9.12 0.18 -1.67
CA ALA A 169 9.80 -0.04 -0.40
C ALA A 169 10.65 -1.32 -0.44
N THR A 170 11.82 -1.28 0.18
CA THR A 170 12.71 -2.44 0.32
C THR A 170 13.49 -2.34 1.63
N GLY A 171 13.58 -3.46 2.37
CA GLY A 171 14.15 -3.45 3.72
C GLY A 171 13.48 -2.39 4.60
N ASN A 172 14.26 -1.44 5.09
CA ASN A 172 13.80 -0.33 5.94
C ASN A 172 13.52 0.97 5.18
N LYS A 173 13.66 0.96 3.85
CA LYS A 173 13.60 2.15 3.02
C LYS A 173 12.31 2.21 2.22
N ILE A 174 11.74 3.40 2.15
CA ILE A 174 10.77 3.79 1.12
C ILE A 174 11.47 4.68 0.10
N TYR A 175 11.11 4.57 -1.18
CA TYR A 175 11.75 5.34 -2.23
C TYR A 175 10.83 5.59 -3.43
N SER A 176 11.19 6.58 -4.25
CA SER A 176 10.58 6.84 -5.55
C SER A 176 11.14 5.90 -6.60
N CYS A 177 10.26 5.19 -7.31
CA CYS A 177 10.57 4.53 -8.56
C CYS A 177 10.40 5.50 -9.72
N GLU A 178 11.33 5.51 -10.66
CA GLU A 178 11.32 6.44 -11.78
C GLU A 178 11.05 5.74 -13.10
N HIS A 179 10.10 6.26 -13.89
CA HIS A 179 9.68 5.68 -15.16
C HIS A 179 9.77 6.74 -16.25
N TYR A 180 10.58 6.48 -17.28
CA TYR A 180 10.65 7.38 -18.43
C TYR A 180 9.30 7.46 -19.14
N SER A 181 8.76 8.66 -19.30
CA SER A 181 7.45 8.90 -19.91
C SER A 181 7.49 9.71 -21.21
N GLY A 182 8.65 10.27 -21.57
CA GLY A 182 8.81 11.09 -22.77
C GLY A 182 9.90 12.14 -22.62
N ALA A 183 9.93 13.12 -23.52
CA ALA A 183 10.86 14.24 -23.45
C ALA A 183 10.18 15.54 -23.90
N ALA A 184 10.63 16.67 -23.37
CA ALA A 184 10.18 18.01 -23.75
C ALA A 184 11.37 18.95 -23.97
N SER A 185 11.11 20.13 -24.54
CA SER A 185 12.11 21.20 -24.70
C SER A 185 12.09 22.20 -23.55
N TRP A 186 11.17 22.06 -22.59
CA TRP A 186 11.02 22.90 -21.40
C TRP A 186 10.97 22.06 -20.12
N SER A 187 11.14 22.72 -18.98
CA SER A 187 11.08 22.05 -17.68
C SER A 187 9.64 21.76 -17.26
N ASN A 188 9.39 20.54 -16.82
CA ASN A 188 8.11 20.03 -16.37
C ASN A 188 8.25 19.56 -14.93
N PHE A 189 7.28 19.89 -14.09
CA PHE A 189 7.21 19.42 -12.71
C PHE A 189 5.76 19.40 -12.26
N SER A 190 5.35 18.30 -11.63
CA SER A 190 4.09 18.22 -10.92
C SER A 190 4.20 17.24 -9.77
N ARG A 191 3.49 17.56 -8.68
CA ARG A 191 3.35 16.71 -7.50
C ARG A 191 1.86 16.44 -7.29
N TYR A 192 1.48 15.18 -7.41
CA TYR A 192 0.10 14.72 -7.22
C TYR A 192 -0.22 14.45 -5.75
N ILE A 193 0.75 13.90 -5.01
CA ILE A 193 0.67 13.68 -3.56
C ILE A 193 1.96 14.13 -2.88
N ASP A 194 1.86 14.61 -1.65
CA ASP A 194 2.97 15.08 -0.82
C ASP A 194 3.22 14.19 0.41
N LYS A 195 2.42 13.12 0.55
CA LYS A 195 2.48 12.17 1.65
C LYS A 195 2.13 10.77 1.17
N VAL A 196 2.74 9.76 1.78
CA VAL A 196 2.53 8.34 1.48
C VAL A 196 2.17 7.58 2.74
N LEU A 197 1.34 6.54 2.60
CA LEU A 197 1.00 5.64 3.70
C LEU A 197 2.02 4.50 3.77
N VAL A 198 2.52 4.23 4.97
CA VAL A 198 3.54 3.22 5.22
C VAL A 198 3.19 2.43 6.48
N ILE A 199 3.39 1.12 6.44
CA ILE A 199 3.25 0.24 7.60
C ILE A 199 4.62 -0.28 8.06
N ASN A 200 4.74 -0.59 9.35
CA ASN A 200 5.83 -1.42 9.83
C ASN A 200 5.52 -2.88 9.49
N ALA A 201 6.24 -3.45 8.53
CA ALA A 201 6.00 -4.81 8.03
C ALA A 201 6.26 -5.88 9.10
N SER A 202 7.12 -5.61 10.09
CA SER A 202 7.41 -6.59 11.16
C SER A 202 6.20 -6.90 12.05
N MET A 203 5.17 -6.05 12.04
CA MET A 203 3.93 -6.27 12.80
C MET A 203 2.99 -7.27 12.11
N TYR A 204 3.27 -7.59 10.84
CA TYR A 204 2.45 -8.45 9.97
C TYR A 204 3.27 -9.60 9.37
N ASP A 205 4.52 -9.74 9.82
CA ASP A 205 5.47 -10.74 9.32
C ASP A 205 5.43 -12.07 10.06
#